data_AF-A0A914LA40-F1
#
_entry.id   AF-A0A914LA40-F1
#
_cell.length_a   1.000
_cell.length_b   1.000
_cell.length_c   1.000
_cell.angle_alpha   90.00
_cell.angle_beta   90.00
_cell.angle_gamma   90.00
#
_symmetry.space_group_name_H-M   'P 1'
#
loop_
_entity.id
_entity.type
_entity.pdbx_description
1 polymer ?
#
loop_
_entity_poly.entity_id
_entity_poly.type
_entity_poly.pdbx_seq_one_letter_code
_entity_poly.pdbx_strand_id
1 'polypeptide(L)'
;MESRMSGTVKFFGTTNNEGYVTTGFFAPWETLEGNKYISREVGVLSRCTTEYDVDWTLSQTNVDNVLAYMYPNKGCPYSVNWEWLEYTHARTHKCVGGDMSYLETSANEILFPLFHCFVDSVFEEWRQTKQNRTQRANDYPENLPACSPACHSRNATMTQFPNLKNIDGLNNAYTDNMYEYAARSTCDATKDCESEYLFCDRSNDAPICVSKARPGGHCGGFSNGKLNKNKHIILMKIYAP
;
A
#
# COMPACT_ATOMS: atom_id res chain seq x y z
N MET A 1 -8.01 11.84 13.59
CA MET A 1 -7.67 13.06 12.82
C MET A 1 -6.20 13.03 12.44
N GLU A 2 -5.86 12.19 11.47
CA GLU A 2 -4.50 12.08 10.92
C GLU A 2 -4.30 13.11 9.83
N SER A 3 -3.07 13.61 9.73
CA SER A 3 -2.65 14.56 8.71
C SER A 3 -2.83 13.92 7.33
N ARG A 4 -3.51 14.65 6.44
CA ARG A 4 -3.92 14.18 5.12
C ARG A 4 -2.68 13.71 4.35
N MET A 5 -2.73 12.48 3.82
CA MET A 5 -1.80 11.92 2.82
C MET A 5 -1.53 12.94 1.69
N SER A 6 -0.49 12.71 0.88
CA SER A 6 0.09 13.56 -0.19
C SER A 6 -0.85 14.06 -1.31
N GLY A 7 -2.12 14.30 -1.03
CA GLY A 7 -2.93 15.24 -1.76
C GLY A 7 -2.40 16.67 -1.56
N THR A 8 -1.33 17.01 -2.26
CA THR A 8 -0.86 18.38 -2.48
C THR A 8 -1.03 18.73 -3.96
N VAL A 9 -1.20 20.01 -4.25
CA VAL A 9 -1.37 20.51 -5.63
C VAL A 9 -0.23 20.06 -6.55
N LYS A 10 1.00 19.97 -6.03
CA LYS A 10 2.20 19.58 -6.79
C LYS A 10 2.20 18.12 -7.23
N PHE A 11 1.51 17.25 -6.50
CA PHE A 11 1.45 15.82 -6.77
C PHE A 11 0.05 15.42 -7.20
N PHE A 12 -0.76 14.97 -6.25
CA PHE A 12 -2.02 14.27 -6.53
C PHE A 12 -3.26 15.15 -6.40
N GLY A 13 -3.10 16.45 -6.19
CA GLY A 13 -4.21 17.38 -6.02
C GLY A 13 -4.82 17.37 -4.62
N THR A 14 -5.61 18.39 -4.31
CA THR A 14 -6.31 18.55 -3.02
C THR A 14 -7.82 18.43 -3.22
N THR A 15 -8.51 17.97 -2.19
CA THR A 15 -9.97 17.94 -2.18
C THR A 15 -10.61 19.27 -1.80
N ASN A 16 -11.78 19.56 -2.37
CA ASN A 16 -12.71 20.58 -1.88
C ASN A 16 -13.48 20.07 -0.64
N ASN A 17 -14.50 20.80 -0.20
CA ASN A 17 -15.26 20.46 1.01
C ASN A 17 -16.16 19.23 0.80
N GLU A 18 -16.51 18.92 -0.44
CA GLU A 18 -17.31 17.79 -0.86
C GLU A 18 -16.48 16.52 -1.11
N GLY A 19 -15.15 16.59 -0.94
CA GLY A 19 -14.25 15.45 -1.14
C GLY A 19 -13.75 15.26 -2.57
N TYR A 20 -14.09 16.14 -3.51
CA TYR A 20 -13.64 16.05 -4.90
C TYR A 20 -12.25 16.63 -5.09
N VAL A 21 -11.40 15.95 -5.86
CA VAL A 21 -10.06 16.43 -6.24
C VAL A 21 -10.21 17.51 -7.31
N THR A 22 -10.10 18.77 -6.92
CA THR A 22 -10.34 19.93 -7.80
C THR A 22 -9.08 20.76 -8.08
N THR A 23 -7.91 20.31 -7.67
CA THR A 23 -6.64 21.01 -7.88
C THR A 23 -5.55 20.06 -8.38
N GLY A 24 -4.47 20.64 -8.92
CA GLY A 24 -3.35 19.86 -9.46
C GLY A 24 -3.65 19.26 -10.83
N PHE A 25 -2.70 18.46 -11.33
CA PHE A 25 -2.73 17.92 -12.68
C PHE A 25 -3.93 16.98 -12.95
N PHE A 26 -4.42 16.30 -11.91
CA PHE A 26 -5.48 15.31 -12.00
C PHE A 26 -6.89 15.87 -11.73
N ALA A 27 -7.02 17.18 -11.50
CA ALA A 27 -8.32 17.84 -11.34
C ALA A 27 -9.31 17.64 -12.51
N PRO A 28 -8.90 17.52 -13.79
CA PRO A 28 -9.84 17.28 -14.89
C PRO A 28 -10.10 15.79 -15.15
N TRP A 29 -9.62 14.88 -14.31
CA TRP A 29 -9.80 13.44 -14.51
C TRP A 29 -11.25 13.04 -14.23
N GLU A 30 -11.91 12.51 -15.25
CA GLU A 30 -13.28 11.97 -15.16
C GLU A 30 -13.23 10.48 -14.83
N THR A 31 -14.14 10.02 -13.97
CA THR A 31 -14.23 8.61 -13.61
C THR A 31 -14.91 7.81 -14.74
N LEU A 32 -14.71 6.49 -14.75
CA LEU A 32 -15.32 5.60 -15.74
C LEU A 32 -16.85 5.60 -15.67
N GLU A 33 -17.42 5.99 -14.53
CA GLU A 33 -18.87 6.14 -14.31
C GLU A 33 -19.40 7.50 -14.81
N GLY A 34 -18.54 8.37 -15.32
CA GLY A 34 -18.89 9.69 -15.85
C GLY A 34 -18.93 10.81 -14.81
N ASN A 35 -18.35 10.59 -13.61
CA ASN A 35 -18.22 11.66 -12.63
C ASN A 35 -17.11 12.62 -13.05
N LYS A 36 -17.38 13.92 -12.91
CA LYS A 36 -16.46 15.00 -13.32
C LYS A 36 -15.13 15.01 -12.55
N TYR A 37 -15.10 14.42 -11.35
CA TYR A 37 -13.95 14.45 -10.46
C TYR A 37 -13.81 13.11 -9.74
N ILE A 38 -12.57 12.73 -9.46
CA ILE A 38 -12.26 11.71 -8.46
C ILE A 38 -12.53 12.24 -7.06
N SER A 39 -12.94 11.38 -6.14
CA SER A 39 -13.26 11.66 -4.74
C SER A 39 -12.28 11.03 -3.75
N ARG A 40 -12.02 11.72 -2.63
CA ARG A 40 -11.20 11.23 -1.51
C ARG A 40 -11.73 11.71 -0.16
N GLU A 41 -11.68 10.85 0.84
CA GLU A 41 -12.14 11.12 2.21
C GLU A 41 -11.11 10.60 3.23
N VAL A 42 -9.91 11.19 3.16
CA VAL A 42 -8.74 10.64 3.83
C VAL A 42 -8.92 10.56 5.35
N GLY A 43 -8.77 9.35 5.90
CA GLY A 43 -8.81 9.03 7.33
C GLY A 43 -10.22 8.98 7.93
N VAL A 44 -11.27 8.94 7.09
CA VAL A 44 -12.66 8.87 7.56
C VAL A 44 -13.08 7.43 7.85
N LEU A 45 -12.86 6.50 6.90
CA LEU A 45 -13.37 5.12 7.01
C LEU A 45 -12.42 4.17 7.73
N SER A 46 -11.10 4.41 7.64
CA SER A 46 -10.10 3.58 8.31
C SER A 46 -8.79 4.34 8.52
N ARG A 47 -7.84 3.70 9.21
CA ARG A 47 -6.44 4.15 9.29
C ARG A 47 -5.66 3.64 8.08
N CYS A 48 -4.60 4.37 7.73
CA CYS A 48 -3.66 3.93 6.70
C CYS A 48 -2.73 2.83 7.25
N THR A 49 -2.04 2.14 6.34
CA THR A 49 -0.94 1.22 6.65
C THR A 49 0.10 1.96 7.50
N THR A 50 0.63 1.30 8.51
CA THR A 50 1.68 1.81 9.41
C THR A 50 2.97 1.00 9.25
N GLU A 51 4.08 1.49 9.79
CA GLU A 51 5.33 0.72 9.85
C GLU A 51 5.16 -0.62 10.59
N TYR A 52 4.28 -0.68 11.60
CA TYR A 52 3.94 -1.94 12.26
C TYR A 52 3.37 -2.98 11.29
N ASP A 53 2.48 -2.58 10.37
CA ASP A 53 1.87 -3.50 9.41
C ASP A 53 2.95 -4.02 8.41
N VAL A 54 3.90 -3.16 8.05
CA VAL A 54 5.06 -3.51 7.20
C VAL A 54 5.98 -4.48 7.93
N ASP A 55 6.42 -4.14 9.14
CA ASP A 55 7.29 -4.97 9.98
C ASP A 55 6.66 -6.34 10.28
N TRP A 56 5.34 -6.37 10.51
CA TRP A 56 4.62 -7.62 10.68
C TRP A 56 4.76 -8.50 9.45
N THR A 57 4.52 -7.96 8.25
CA THR A 57 4.66 -8.69 6.98
C THR A 57 6.09 -9.19 6.80
N LEU A 58 7.08 -8.31 7.00
CA LEU A 58 8.51 -8.63 6.91
C LEU A 58 8.98 -9.61 7.98
N SER A 59 8.23 -9.83 9.06
CA SER A 59 8.55 -10.83 10.08
C SER A 59 8.08 -12.25 9.71
N GLN A 60 7.16 -12.39 8.75
CA GLN A 60 6.55 -13.68 8.42
C GLN A 60 7.54 -14.63 7.74
N THR A 61 7.45 -15.92 8.09
CA THR A 61 8.22 -17.00 7.45
C THR A 61 7.35 -17.99 6.69
N ASN A 62 6.03 -17.99 6.93
CA ASN A 62 5.07 -18.81 6.20
C ASN A 62 4.43 -17.99 5.07
N VAL A 63 4.46 -18.52 3.84
CA VAL A 63 3.83 -17.91 2.67
C VAL A 63 2.33 -17.71 2.84
N ASP A 64 1.65 -18.59 3.59
CA ASP A 64 0.22 -18.51 3.87
C ASP A 64 -0.16 -17.25 4.70
N ASN A 65 0.81 -16.63 5.38
CA ASN A 65 0.59 -15.37 6.11
C ASN A 65 0.78 -14.13 5.24
N VAL A 66 1.30 -14.28 4.02
CA VAL A 66 1.58 -13.17 3.09
C VAL A 66 0.65 -13.23 1.88
N LEU A 67 0.52 -14.40 1.25
CA LEU A 67 -0.42 -14.67 0.14
C LEU A 67 -1.77 -15.22 0.64
N ALA A 68 -2.20 -14.76 1.81
CA ALA A 68 -3.19 -15.42 2.65
C ALA A 68 -4.59 -15.67 2.04
N TYR A 69 -5.37 -16.53 2.71
CA TYR A 69 -6.74 -16.86 2.33
C TYR A 69 -7.74 -15.85 2.89
N MET A 70 -8.04 -14.78 2.16
CA MET A 70 -8.86 -13.65 2.64
C MET A 70 -10.35 -13.93 2.84
N TYR A 71 -10.88 -15.02 2.29
CA TYR A 71 -12.29 -15.36 2.39
C TYR A 71 -12.49 -16.84 2.78
N PRO A 72 -12.02 -17.26 3.97
CA PRO A 72 -12.13 -18.64 4.37
C PRO A 72 -13.59 -18.98 4.69
N ASN A 73 -14.16 -19.93 3.95
CA ASN A 73 -15.49 -20.47 4.22
C ASN A 73 -15.47 -21.42 5.41
N LYS A 74 -16.67 -21.80 5.88
CA LYS A 74 -16.83 -22.86 6.87
C LYS A 74 -16.11 -24.13 6.41
N GLY A 75 -15.11 -24.56 7.17
CA GLY A 75 -14.29 -25.74 6.87
C GLY A 75 -12.86 -25.43 6.43
N CYS A 76 -12.49 -24.16 6.22
CA CYS A 76 -11.08 -23.79 6.05
C CYS A 76 -10.32 -24.01 7.37
N PRO A 77 -9.15 -24.68 7.37
CA PRO A 77 -8.37 -24.91 8.58
C PRO A 77 -7.61 -23.66 9.07
N TYR A 78 -7.58 -22.60 8.27
CA TYR A 78 -6.89 -21.35 8.59
C TYR A 78 -7.84 -20.34 9.22
N SER A 79 -7.40 -19.72 10.32
CA SER A 79 -8.07 -18.59 10.94
C SER A 79 -7.63 -17.28 10.30
N VAL A 80 -8.58 -16.38 10.04
CA VAL A 80 -8.31 -15.01 9.58
C VAL A 80 -7.39 -14.31 10.57
N ASN A 81 -6.31 -13.74 10.05
CA ASN A 81 -5.43 -12.83 10.78
C ASN A 81 -5.52 -11.46 10.12
N TRP A 82 -5.86 -10.43 10.91
CA TRP A 82 -6.15 -9.11 10.36
C TRP A 82 -4.88 -8.40 9.89
N GLU A 83 -3.72 -8.81 10.38
CA GLU A 83 -2.40 -8.27 10.05
C GLU A 83 -1.88 -8.76 8.69
N TRP A 84 -2.56 -9.69 8.01
CA TRP A 84 -2.20 -10.08 6.65
C TRP A 84 -2.10 -8.88 5.70
N LEU A 85 -1.15 -8.98 4.76
CA LEU A 85 -0.82 -7.89 3.83
C LEU A 85 -2.06 -7.39 3.07
N GLU A 86 -2.94 -8.28 2.62
CA GLU A 86 -4.15 -7.89 1.89
C GLU A 86 -5.18 -7.18 2.78
N TYR A 87 -5.31 -7.51 4.07
CA TYR A 87 -6.20 -6.77 4.99
C TYR A 87 -5.64 -5.39 5.35
N THR A 88 -4.33 -5.26 5.49
CA THR A 88 -3.69 -3.95 5.74
C THR A 88 -3.71 -3.08 4.48
N HIS A 89 -3.58 -3.70 3.29
CA HIS A 89 -3.83 -3.09 1.99
C HIS A 89 -5.27 -2.56 1.88
N ALA A 90 -6.26 -3.39 2.17
CA ALA A 90 -7.68 -3.01 2.14
C ALA A 90 -8.00 -1.86 3.12
N ARG A 91 -7.33 -1.81 4.28
CA ARG A 91 -7.45 -0.68 5.21
C ARG A 91 -6.97 0.63 4.61
N THR A 92 -5.89 0.63 3.83
CA THR A 92 -5.43 1.86 3.16
C THR A 92 -6.32 2.30 2.02
N HIS A 93 -6.93 1.37 1.27
CA HIS A 93 -8.02 1.72 0.34
C HIS A 93 -9.11 2.53 1.04
N LYS A 94 -9.59 2.04 2.20
CA LYS A 94 -10.56 2.75 3.04
C LYS A 94 -9.99 4.00 3.70
N CYS A 95 -8.69 4.03 4.01
CA CYS A 95 -8.04 5.23 4.54
C CYS A 95 -8.06 6.37 3.53
N VAL A 96 -7.80 6.12 2.25
CA VAL A 96 -7.87 7.17 1.22
C VAL A 96 -9.32 7.66 1.04
N GLY A 97 -10.30 6.77 1.17
CA GLY A 97 -11.71 7.15 1.07
C GLY A 97 -12.15 7.40 -0.37
N GLY A 98 -13.41 7.81 -0.56
CA GLY A 98 -13.97 8.09 -1.89
C GLY A 98 -13.83 6.91 -2.87
N ASP A 99 -13.46 7.20 -4.12
CA ASP A 99 -13.35 6.19 -5.19
C ASP A 99 -12.38 5.07 -4.84
N MET A 100 -11.28 5.38 -4.12
CA MET A 100 -10.28 4.39 -3.69
C MET A 100 -10.86 3.32 -2.74
N SER A 101 -12.04 3.53 -2.16
CA SER A 101 -12.60 2.65 -1.14
C SER A 101 -13.26 1.39 -1.68
N TYR A 102 -13.67 1.36 -2.94
CA TYR A 102 -14.49 0.29 -3.50
C TYR A 102 -13.74 -0.43 -4.62
N LEU A 103 -13.91 -1.75 -4.70
CA LEU A 103 -13.18 -2.58 -5.66
C LEU A 103 -13.47 -2.14 -7.10
N GLU A 104 -14.69 -1.71 -7.36
CA GLU A 104 -15.21 -1.32 -8.66
C GLU A 104 -14.68 0.03 -9.13
N THR A 105 -14.43 0.96 -8.21
CA THR A 105 -14.07 2.36 -8.53
C THR A 105 -12.64 2.71 -8.18
N SER A 106 -11.93 1.88 -7.41
CA SER A 106 -10.62 2.23 -6.85
C SER A 106 -9.58 2.59 -7.91
N ALA A 107 -9.65 1.94 -9.08
CA ALA A 107 -8.76 2.23 -10.20
C ALA A 107 -9.02 3.61 -10.88
N ASN A 108 -10.14 4.28 -10.58
CA ASN A 108 -10.33 5.68 -10.99
C ASN A 108 -9.37 6.63 -10.24
N GLU A 109 -8.94 6.25 -9.04
CA GLU A 109 -8.04 7.08 -8.23
C GLU A 109 -6.58 6.89 -8.65
N ILE A 110 -5.91 8.00 -8.94
CA ILE A 110 -4.52 8.03 -9.41
C ILE A 110 -3.52 7.48 -8.38
N LEU A 111 -3.86 7.54 -7.08
CA LEU A 111 -3.09 6.89 -6.03
C LEU A 111 -3.16 5.35 -6.09
N PHE A 112 -4.10 4.75 -6.81
CA PHE A 112 -4.27 3.29 -6.91
C PHE A 112 -3.01 2.55 -7.40
N PRO A 113 -2.47 2.83 -8.61
CA PRO A 113 -1.29 2.12 -9.10
C PRO A 113 -0.08 2.35 -8.20
N LEU A 114 0.06 3.55 -7.65
CA LEU A 114 1.14 3.85 -6.71
C LEU A 114 0.98 3.01 -5.45
N PHE A 115 -0.24 2.99 -4.89
CA PHE A 115 -0.55 2.20 -3.72
C PHE A 115 -0.17 0.73 -3.88
N HIS A 116 -0.52 0.15 -5.03
CA HIS A 116 -0.13 -1.21 -5.36
C HIS A 116 1.38 -1.40 -5.57
N CYS A 117 2.12 -0.40 -6.10
CA CYS A 117 3.58 -0.47 -6.16
C CYS A 117 4.23 -0.53 -4.77
N PHE A 118 3.67 0.10 -3.74
CA PHE A 118 4.17 -0.06 -2.37
C PHE A 118 3.88 -1.45 -1.82
N VAL A 119 2.67 -1.95 -2.02
CA VAL A 119 2.31 -3.29 -1.55
C VAL A 119 3.22 -4.33 -2.21
N ASP A 120 3.49 -4.20 -3.51
CA ASP A 120 4.45 -5.05 -4.21
C ASP A 120 5.89 -4.82 -3.70
N SER A 121 6.30 -3.60 -3.36
CA SER A 121 7.62 -3.35 -2.76
C SER A 121 7.81 -4.04 -1.41
N VAL A 122 6.78 -4.05 -0.55
CA VAL A 122 6.81 -4.76 0.74
C VAL A 122 6.83 -6.27 0.51
N PHE A 123 6.07 -6.75 -0.47
CA PHE A 123 6.08 -8.15 -0.87
C PHE A 123 7.44 -8.59 -1.41
N GLU A 124 8.09 -7.80 -2.27
CA GLU A 124 9.42 -8.12 -2.80
C GLU A 124 10.51 -8.02 -1.72
N GLU A 125 10.44 -7.05 -0.79
CA GLU A 125 11.34 -6.98 0.37
C GLU A 125 11.20 -8.24 1.25
N TRP A 126 9.97 -8.72 1.49
CA TRP A 126 9.73 -9.99 2.17
C TRP A 126 10.33 -11.17 1.39
N ARG A 127 10.06 -11.27 0.08
CA ARG A 127 10.60 -12.33 -0.78
C ARG A 127 12.13 -12.38 -0.73
N GLN A 128 12.80 -11.23 -0.80
CA GLN A 128 14.26 -11.14 -0.79
C GLN A 128 14.87 -11.53 0.56
N THR A 129 14.17 -11.25 1.67
CA THR A 129 14.68 -11.51 3.02
C THR A 129 14.31 -12.90 3.57
N LYS A 130 13.25 -13.53 3.05
CA LYS A 130 12.70 -14.79 3.58
C LYS A 130 12.81 -15.99 2.66
N GLN A 131 12.99 -15.77 1.37
CA GLN A 131 12.97 -16.84 0.38
C GLN A 131 14.25 -16.86 -0.45
N ASN A 132 14.74 -18.05 -0.76
CA ASN A 132 15.73 -18.23 -1.81
C ASN A 132 15.09 -18.04 -3.21
N ARG A 133 15.90 -17.96 -4.28
CA ARG A 133 15.39 -17.75 -5.65
C ARG A 133 14.36 -18.79 -6.08
N THR A 134 14.52 -20.06 -5.69
CA THR A 134 13.60 -21.14 -6.06
C THR A 134 12.26 -20.98 -5.34
N GLN A 135 12.28 -20.73 -4.04
CA GLN A 135 11.10 -20.46 -3.22
C GLN A 135 10.31 -19.28 -3.75
N ARG A 136 11.01 -18.17 -4.05
CA ARG A 136 10.43 -16.95 -4.63
C ARG A 136 9.56 -17.20 -5.86
N ALA A 137 9.93 -18.17 -6.70
CA ALA A 137 9.20 -18.48 -7.93
C ALA A 137 8.17 -19.62 -7.78
N ASN A 138 8.09 -20.30 -6.63
CA ASN A 138 7.32 -21.53 -6.50
C ASN A 138 6.39 -21.61 -5.29
N ASP A 139 6.73 -20.95 -4.18
CA ASP A 139 5.96 -20.98 -2.94
C ASP A 139 4.66 -20.21 -3.15
N TYR A 140 3.56 -20.95 -3.17
CA TYR A 140 2.20 -20.46 -3.35
C TYR A 140 1.29 -21.26 -2.43
N PRO A 141 0.28 -20.64 -1.78
CA PRO A 141 -0.64 -21.36 -0.91
C PRO A 141 -1.30 -22.55 -1.61
N GLU A 142 -1.57 -23.62 -0.86
CA GLU A 142 -2.27 -24.78 -1.41
C GLU A 142 -3.66 -24.43 -1.95
N ASN A 143 -4.10 -25.16 -2.97
CA ASN A 143 -5.46 -25.00 -3.47
C ASN A 143 -6.46 -25.66 -2.52
N LEU A 144 -7.01 -24.86 -1.60
CA LEU A 144 -8.02 -25.29 -0.66
C LEU A 144 -9.37 -24.63 -1.02
N PRO A 145 -10.32 -25.35 -1.64
CA PRO A 145 -11.63 -24.80 -2.02
C PRO A 145 -12.45 -24.27 -0.84
N ALA A 146 -12.19 -24.77 0.37
CA ALA A 146 -12.80 -24.24 1.59
C ALA A 146 -12.23 -22.86 1.98
N CYS A 147 -11.04 -22.49 1.51
CA CYS A 147 -10.34 -21.27 1.89
C CYS A 147 -10.35 -20.18 0.81
N SER A 148 -10.41 -20.56 -0.47
CA SER A 148 -10.39 -19.62 -1.60
C SER A 148 -11.04 -20.23 -2.85
N PRO A 149 -11.71 -19.42 -3.70
CA PRO A 149 -12.27 -19.91 -4.95
C PRO A 149 -11.18 -20.36 -5.94
N ALA A 150 -11.57 -21.25 -6.87
CA ALA A 150 -10.65 -21.86 -7.84
C ALA A 150 -9.88 -20.85 -8.72
N CYS A 151 -10.42 -19.65 -8.93
CA CYS A 151 -9.73 -18.59 -9.66
C CYS A 151 -8.46 -18.07 -8.97
N HIS A 152 -8.28 -18.30 -7.67
CA HIS A 152 -7.05 -17.98 -6.93
C HIS A 152 -6.07 -19.16 -6.87
N SER A 153 -6.38 -20.29 -7.52
CA SER A 153 -5.45 -21.42 -7.55
C SER A 153 -4.18 -21.06 -8.29
N ARG A 154 -3.03 -21.58 -7.83
CA ARG A 154 -1.70 -21.45 -8.46
C ARG A 154 -1.71 -21.52 -9.99
N ASN A 155 -2.42 -22.51 -10.54
CA ASN A 155 -2.43 -22.81 -11.97
C ASN A 155 -3.63 -22.23 -12.73
N ALA A 156 -4.50 -21.45 -12.07
CA ALA A 156 -5.60 -20.77 -12.74
C ALA A 156 -5.07 -19.61 -13.59
N THR A 157 -5.70 -19.37 -14.74
CA THR A 157 -5.40 -18.24 -15.61
C THR A 157 -5.79 -16.93 -14.90
N MET A 158 -4.90 -15.94 -14.95
CA MET A 158 -5.20 -14.60 -14.48
C MET A 158 -6.25 -13.96 -15.39
N THR A 159 -7.38 -13.58 -14.82
CA THR A 159 -8.46 -12.91 -15.56
C THR A 159 -7.90 -11.69 -16.30
N GLN A 160 -8.29 -11.49 -17.56
CA GLN A 160 -7.78 -10.46 -18.48
C GLN A 160 -6.34 -10.66 -19.01
N PHE A 161 -5.58 -11.63 -18.49
CA PHE A 161 -4.24 -12.00 -18.96
C PHE A 161 -4.21 -13.48 -19.39
N PRO A 162 -4.78 -13.83 -20.56
CA PRO A 162 -5.07 -15.22 -20.93
C PRO A 162 -3.85 -16.15 -21.02
N ASN A 163 -2.65 -15.58 -21.20
CA ASN A 163 -1.39 -16.32 -21.32
C ASN A 163 -0.63 -16.45 -20.00
N LEU A 164 -1.16 -15.90 -18.91
CA LEU A 164 -0.51 -15.92 -17.60
C LEU A 164 -1.39 -16.65 -16.58
N LYS A 165 -0.75 -17.44 -15.72
CA LYS A 165 -1.34 -18.06 -14.54
C LYS A 165 -0.99 -17.25 -13.30
N ASN A 166 -1.73 -17.46 -12.21
CA ASN A 166 -1.46 -16.78 -10.94
C ASN A 166 0.00 -16.98 -10.47
N ILE A 167 0.54 -18.19 -10.64
CA ILE A 167 1.95 -18.47 -10.29
C ILE A 167 2.95 -17.67 -11.12
N ASP A 168 2.61 -17.30 -12.35
CA ASP A 168 3.53 -16.55 -13.21
C ASP A 168 3.77 -15.14 -12.65
N GLY A 169 2.89 -14.62 -11.79
CA GLY A 169 3.10 -13.39 -11.03
C GLY A 169 4.28 -13.47 -10.03
N LEU A 170 4.73 -14.67 -9.68
CA LEU A 170 5.88 -14.87 -8.79
C LEU A 170 7.22 -14.97 -9.54
N ASN A 171 7.24 -14.81 -10.86
CA ASN A 171 8.47 -15.02 -11.63
C ASN A 171 9.56 -13.98 -11.27
N ASN A 172 10.77 -14.46 -10.95
CA ASN A 172 11.93 -13.59 -10.69
C ASN A 172 12.31 -12.72 -11.90
N ALA A 173 11.90 -13.10 -13.12
CA ALA A 173 12.19 -12.36 -14.34
C ALA A 173 11.68 -10.90 -14.30
N TYR A 174 10.64 -10.59 -13.54
CA TYR A 174 10.14 -9.23 -13.37
C TYR A 174 11.18 -8.33 -12.69
N THR A 175 11.78 -8.81 -11.60
CA THR A 175 12.80 -8.06 -10.85
C THR A 175 14.21 -8.24 -11.41
N ASP A 176 14.43 -9.22 -12.29
CA ASP A 176 15.68 -9.37 -13.02
C ASP A 176 15.76 -8.47 -14.27
N ASN A 177 14.63 -8.16 -14.92
CA ASN A 177 14.64 -7.57 -16.27
C ASN A 177 13.69 -6.39 -16.50
N MET A 178 12.72 -6.12 -15.61
CA MET A 178 11.67 -5.13 -15.87
C MET A 178 11.68 -3.97 -14.89
N TYR A 179 11.82 -4.23 -13.59
CA TYR A 179 11.84 -3.18 -12.58
C TYR A 179 12.68 -3.55 -11.37
N GLU A 180 13.07 -2.53 -10.60
CA GLU A 180 13.63 -2.67 -9.26
C GLU A 180 13.01 -1.63 -8.33
N TYR A 181 13.01 -1.92 -7.03
CA TYR A 181 12.62 -0.95 -6.01
C TYR A 181 13.86 -0.32 -5.39
N ALA A 182 13.86 1.01 -5.32
CA ALA A 182 14.83 1.73 -4.50
C ALA A 182 14.60 1.42 -3.01
N ALA A 183 15.67 1.42 -2.23
CA ALA A 183 15.56 1.27 -0.77
C ALA A 183 14.69 2.36 -0.15
N ARG A 184 13.91 1.99 0.87
CA ARG A 184 13.12 2.94 1.67
C ARG A 184 14.04 3.99 2.29
N SER A 185 13.63 5.27 2.27
CA SER A 185 14.39 6.36 2.90
C SER A 185 14.57 6.08 4.39
N THR A 186 15.80 6.15 4.88
CA THR A 186 16.14 5.97 6.30
C THR A 186 16.70 7.26 6.89
N CYS A 187 16.64 7.38 8.21
CA CYS A 187 17.23 8.48 8.95
C CYS A 187 17.72 8.00 10.32
N ASP A 188 18.54 8.83 10.97
CA ASP A 188 19.07 8.52 12.30
C ASP A 188 19.19 9.79 13.17
N ALA A 189 19.89 9.70 14.29
CA ALA A 189 20.08 10.82 15.22
C ALA A 189 20.78 12.04 14.56
N THR A 190 21.57 11.82 13.52
CA THR A 190 22.42 12.82 12.84
C THR A 190 22.06 13.06 11.38
N LYS A 191 21.45 12.07 10.71
CA LYS A 191 21.05 12.11 9.30
C LYS A 191 19.54 12.28 9.15
N ASP A 192 19.11 13.12 8.22
CA ASP A 192 17.69 13.29 7.84
C ASP A 192 17.33 12.44 6.60
N CYS A 193 16.04 12.42 6.21
CA CYS A 193 15.45 11.53 5.20
C CYS A 193 15.83 11.80 3.74
N GLU A 194 16.76 12.72 3.48
CA GLU A 194 17.22 13.12 2.14
C GLU A 194 16.06 13.44 1.18
N SER A 195 15.01 14.10 1.70
CA SER A 195 13.83 14.47 0.94
C SER A 195 13.24 15.78 1.45
N GLU A 196 12.86 16.68 0.55
CA GLU A 196 12.16 17.91 0.92
C GLU A 196 10.76 17.63 1.49
N TYR A 197 10.18 16.45 1.21
CA TYR A 197 8.81 16.05 1.59
C TYR A 197 8.74 15.15 2.83
N LEU A 198 9.87 14.58 3.25
CA LEU A 198 9.96 13.71 4.42
C LEU A 198 10.73 14.42 5.53
N PHE A 199 10.39 14.13 6.78
CA PHE A 199 11.22 14.47 7.93
C PHE A 199 11.49 13.22 8.75
N CYS A 200 12.61 13.23 9.46
CA CYS A 200 12.97 12.16 10.36
C CYS A 200 12.23 12.26 11.70
N ASP A 201 11.30 11.33 11.94
CA ASP A 201 10.62 11.18 13.21
C ASP A 201 11.50 10.42 14.20
N ARG A 202 11.95 11.14 15.22
CA ARG A 202 12.83 10.64 16.30
C ARG A 202 12.06 10.46 17.62
N SER A 203 10.77 10.17 17.55
CA SER A 203 9.95 9.88 18.74
C SER A 203 10.15 8.46 19.28
N ASN A 204 10.68 7.55 18.46
CA ASN A 204 10.89 6.13 18.77
C ASN A 204 12.39 5.84 18.88
N ASP A 205 12.73 4.68 19.48
CA ASP A 205 14.12 4.23 19.65
C ASP A 205 14.84 4.06 18.30
N ALA A 206 14.10 3.61 17.27
CA ALA A 206 14.53 3.61 15.88
C ALA A 206 13.84 4.75 15.12
N PRO A 207 14.58 5.77 14.66
CA PRO A 207 14.02 6.84 13.85
C PRO A 207 13.49 6.36 12.51
N ILE A 208 12.39 6.96 12.04
CA ILE A 208 11.75 6.61 10.77
C ILE A 208 11.48 7.86 9.92
N CYS A 209 11.49 7.67 8.60
CA CYS A 209 11.16 8.74 7.66
C CYS A 209 9.66 8.81 7.40
N VAL A 210 9.06 9.97 7.65
CA VAL A 210 7.62 10.17 7.54
C VAL A 210 7.30 11.47 6.78
N SER A 211 6.10 11.54 6.21
CA SER A 211 5.70 12.70 5.42
C SER A 211 5.56 13.96 6.27
N LYS A 212 6.09 15.08 5.79
CA LYS A 212 5.84 16.41 6.39
C LYS A 212 4.38 16.79 6.27
N ALA A 213 3.88 17.52 7.26
CA ALA A 213 2.58 18.17 7.17
C ALA A 213 2.60 19.23 6.05
N ARG A 214 1.54 19.27 5.24
CA ARG A 214 1.38 20.32 4.22
C ARG A 214 1.07 21.68 4.86
N PRO A 215 1.48 22.81 4.26
CA PRO A 215 1.05 24.14 4.69
C PRO A 215 -0.48 24.25 4.79
N GLY A 216 -1.00 24.82 5.88
CA GLY A 216 -2.44 24.90 6.16
C GLY A 216 -3.11 23.54 6.48
N GLY A 217 -2.33 22.46 6.59
CA GLY A 217 -2.81 21.16 7.04
C GLY A 217 -3.04 21.10 8.56
N HIS A 218 -3.76 20.07 9.00
CA HIS A 218 -3.97 19.83 10.42
C HIS A 218 -2.70 19.23 11.05
N CYS A 219 -1.99 20.02 11.85
CA CYS A 219 -0.78 19.57 12.57
C CYS A 219 -1.08 18.75 13.83
N GLY A 220 -2.34 18.37 14.07
CA GLY A 220 -2.71 17.62 15.27
C GLY A 220 -2.02 16.27 15.34
N GLY A 221 -1.13 16.09 16.31
CA GLY A 221 -0.28 14.90 16.43
C GLY A 221 1.17 15.13 15.99
N PHE A 222 1.55 16.34 15.59
CA PHE A 222 2.96 16.72 15.43
C PHE A 222 3.38 17.60 16.61
N SER A 223 4.51 17.32 17.24
CA SER A 223 5.12 18.19 18.25
C SER A 223 6.63 18.26 18.02
N ASN A 224 7.19 19.48 17.87
CA ASN A 224 8.63 19.71 17.71
C ASN A 224 9.33 18.80 16.66
N GLY A 225 8.69 18.58 15.51
CA GLY A 225 9.22 17.69 14.47
C GLY A 225 9.16 16.19 14.78
N LYS A 226 8.22 15.78 15.66
CA LYS A 226 7.94 14.39 16.02
C LYS A 226 6.46 14.05 15.80
N LEU A 227 6.14 12.81 15.47
CA LEU A 227 4.77 12.32 15.51
C LEU A 227 4.42 11.85 16.93
N ASN A 228 3.22 12.19 17.39
CA ASN A 228 2.64 11.58 18.57
C ASN A 228 2.25 10.14 18.20
N LYS A 229 2.61 9.19 19.07
CA LYS A 229 2.66 7.72 18.90
C LYS A 229 1.44 6.98 18.28
N ASN A 230 0.37 7.68 17.91
CA ASN A 230 -0.88 7.11 17.39
C ASN A 230 -1.25 7.60 15.98
N LYS A 231 -0.32 8.19 15.22
CA LYS A 231 -0.61 8.72 13.88
C LYS A 231 0.57 8.52 12.93
N HIS A 232 0.40 7.74 11.87
CA HIS A 232 1.44 7.48 10.87
C HIS A 232 0.91 7.72 9.46
N ILE A 233 1.76 8.26 8.59
CA ILE A 233 1.47 8.50 7.17
C ILE A 233 2.59 7.86 6.39
N ILE A 234 2.24 6.90 5.53
CA ILE A 234 3.17 6.31 4.58
C ILE A 234 3.10 7.14 3.28
N LEU A 235 4.26 7.50 2.75
CA LEU A 235 4.42 7.91 1.36
C LEU A 235 5.49 7.09 0.69
N MET A 236 5.20 6.73 -0.55
CA MET A 236 6.16 6.12 -1.47
C MET A 236 7.07 7.16 -2.06
N LYS A 237 8.32 6.74 -2.24
CA LYS A 237 9.26 7.40 -3.11
C LYS A 237 9.10 6.79 -4.50
N ILE A 238 8.60 7.56 -5.45
CA ILE A 238 8.65 7.19 -6.86
C ILE A 238 9.69 8.10 -7.49
N TYR A 239 10.81 7.50 -7.90
CA TYR A 239 11.71 8.13 -8.84
C TYR A 239 11.06 7.96 -10.22
N ALA A 240 10.56 9.06 -10.79
CA ALA A 240 10.52 9.15 -12.25
C ALA A 240 11.94 9.55 -12.72
N PRO A 241 12.43 9.00 -13.84
CA PRO A 241 13.72 9.42 -14.41
C PRO A 241 13.75 10.93 -14.71
#